data_AF-A0A2E6JKW3-F1
#
_entry.id   AF-A0A2E6JKW3-F1
#
_cell.length_a   1.000
_cell.length_b   1.000
_cell.length_c   1.000
_cell.angle_alpha   90.00
_cell.angle_beta   90.00
_cell.angle_gamma   90.00
#
_symmetry.space_group_name_H-M   'P 1'
#
loop_
_entity.id
_entity.type
_entity.pdbx_description
1 polymer ?
#
loop_
_entity_poly.entity_id
_entity_poly.type
_entity_poly.pdbx_seq_one_letter_code
_entity_poly.pdbx_strand_id
1 'polypeptide(L)'
;MISVIGAGLKGLSCGLTLQNYGYSVKIIEERQEIGNPIRSPGWLTAPLEEDIMKLSKSFETSIGFSVRREWLERAYATKFTSNNGQIILKTRYQNNSPEVIDCTGYKSHYPGWPMSSKQNDEYCTWYGGLSLIDDLPHDLKLNSINATSFCIERYDGLAECWANHPMKEPTKGWIEVMQGEHHKNIKMISATNSIEKGKRMATEYIQNK
;
A
#
# COMPACT_ATOMS: atom_id res chain seq x y z
N MET A 1 11.74 22.16 6.67
CA MET A 1 10.44 21.43 6.61
C MET A 1 10.65 20.36 5.58
N ILE A 2 10.53 19.09 5.98
CA ILE A 2 10.89 17.95 5.14
C ILE A 2 9.75 17.65 4.18
N SER A 3 10.09 17.40 2.91
CA SER A 3 9.14 16.99 1.89
C SER A 3 9.24 15.48 1.66
N VAL A 4 8.14 14.76 1.86
CA VAL A 4 8.02 13.34 1.52
C VAL A 4 7.21 13.22 0.23
N ILE A 5 7.74 12.53 -0.77
CA ILE A 5 7.07 12.37 -2.07
C ILE A 5 6.34 11.03 -2.13
N GLY A 6 5.04 11.07 -2.45
CA GLY A 6 4.14 9.93 -2.48
C GLY A 6 3.45 9.69 -1.15
N ALA A 7 2.12 9.54 -1.16
CA ALA A 7 1.28 9.35 0.02
C ALA A 7 0.66 7.93 0.09
N GLY A 8 1.38 6.92 -0.43
CA GLY A 8 1.09 5.53 -0.07
C GLY A 8 1.59 5.21 1.35
N LEU A 9 1.34 3.99 1.83
CA LEU A 9 1.77 3.59 3.19
C LEU A 9 3.24 3.85 3.50
N LYS A 10 4.14 3.73 2.51
CA LYS A 10 5.56 4.04 2.68
C LYS A 10 5.80 5.52 3.00
N GLY A 11 5.17 6.43 2.26
CA GLY A 11 5.33 7.87 2.50
C GLY A 11 4.60 8.35 3.75
N LEU A 12 3.41 7.83 4.01
CA LEU A 12 2.65 8.17 5.22
C LEU A 12 3.36 7.71 6.50
N SER A 13 3.89 6.48 6.52
CA SER A 13 4.66 5.98 7.67
C SER A 13 6.01 6.68 7.81
N CYS A 14 6.68 7.04 6.70
CA CYS A 14 7.86 7.91 6.72
C CYS A 14 7.55 9.27 7.37
N GLY A 15 6.49 9.93 6.91
CA GLY A 15 6.08 11.24 7.43
C GLY A 15 5.69 11.21 8.91
N LEU A 16 4.92 10.21 9.34
CA LEU A 16 4.60 10.03 10.77
C LEU A 16 5.85 9.77 11.62
N THR A 17 6.78 8.96 11.11
CA THR A 17 8.03 8.70 11.83
C THR A 17 8.81 9.99 12.00
N LEU A 18 8.98 10.80 10.95
CA LEU A 18 9.62 12.11 11.06
C LEU A 18 8.90 13.06 12.05
N GLN A 19 7.56 13.08 12.06
CA GLN A 19 6.80 13.86 13.04
C GLN A 19 7.07 13.41 14.48
N ASN A 20 7.18 12.10 14.72
CA ASN A 20 7.51 11.55 16.04
C ASN A 20 8.92 11.96 16.53
N TYR A 21 9.82 12.29 15.60
CA TYR A 21 11.14 12.86 15.92
C TYR A 21 11.15 14.40 15.93
N GLY A 22 9.99 15.05 15.88
CA GLY A 22 9.85 16.51 16.02
C GLY A 22 10.04 17.31 14.72
N TYR A 23 10.14 16.65 13.56
CA TYR A 23 10.26 17.36 12.29
C TYR A 23 8.91 17.87 11.78
N SER A 24 8.92 19.06 11.19
CA SER A 24 7.80 19.55 10.37
C SER A 24 7.84 18.91 8.99
N VAL A 25 6.74 18.24 8.61
CA VAL A 25 6.66 17.42 7.40
C VAL A 25 5.49 17.85 6.53
N LYS A 26 5.74 17.89 5.21
CA LYS A 26 4.69 17.88 4.20
C LYS A 26 4.84 16.65 3.30
N ILE A 27 3.73 16.05 2.91
CA ILE A 27 3.65 14.99 1.92
C ILE A 27 3.11 15.58 0.62
N ILE A 28 3.77 15.28 -0.49
CA ILE A 28 3.36 15.69 -1.83
C ILE A 28 2.90 14.44 -2.58
N GLU A 29 1.67 14.46 -3.09
CA GLU A 29 1.03 13.32 -3.76
C GLU A 29 0.42 13.77 -5.09
N GLU A 30 0.68 12.98 -6.12
CA GLU A 30 0.19 13.24 -7.46
C GLU A 30 -1.29 12.83 -7.60
N ARG A 31 -1.70 11.79 -6.87
CA ARG A 31 -3.09 11.31 -6.86
C ARG A 31 -4.05 12.39 -6.35
N GLN A 32 -5.29 12.32 -6.85
CA GLN A 32 -6.38 13.19 -6.43
C GLN A 32 -6.82 12.92 -4.99
N GLU A 33 -6.64 11.70 -4.48
CA GLU A 33 -7.05 11.31 -3.15
C GLU A 33 -6.14 10.23 -2.56
N ILE A 34 -6.15 10.12 -1.24
CA ILE A 34 -5.43 9.07 -0.52
C ILE A 34 -6.22 7.75 -0.57
N GLY A 35 -5.51 6.65 -0.78
CA GLY A 35 -6.09 5.31 -0.84
C GLY A 35 -6.67 4.91 -2.19
N ASN A 36 -6.72 5.79 -3.19
CA ASN A 36 -7.30 5.46 -4.51
C ASN A 36 -6.38 5.93 -5.66
N PRO A 37 -6.25 5.20 -6.77
CA PRO A 37 -6.71 3.82 -7.02
C PRO A 37 -6.04 2.79 -6.10
N ILE A 38 -6.74 1.68 -5.85
CA ILE A 38 -6.17 0.53 -5.14
C ILE A 38 -5.21 -0.18 -6.10
N ARG A 39 -3.92 -0.20 -5.73
CA ARG A 39 -2.84 -0.81 -6.54
C ARG A 39 -1.96 -1.74 -5.73
N SER A 40 -2.36 -2.09 -4.50
CA SER A 40 -1.55 -2.86 -3.57
C SER A 40 -2.44 -3.70 -2.65
N PRO A 41 -1.96 -4.88 -2.23
CA PRO A 41 -2.63 -5.72 -1.25
C PRO A 41 -3.07 -5.05 0.05
N GLY A 42 -4.28 -5.41 0.47
CA GLY A 42 -4.85 -5.25 1.79
C GLY A 42 -4.46 -6.35 2.79
N TRP A 43 -3.15 -6.59 2.95
CA TRP A 43 -2.65 -7.67 3.82
C TRP A 43 -1.51 -7.21 4.73
N LEU A 44 -1.63 -7.48 6.03
CA LEU A 44 -0.62 -7.23 7.06
C LEU A 44 -0.10 -8.55 7.64
N THR A 45 1.20 -8.64 7.89
CA THR A 45 1.83 -9.79 8.55
C THR A 45 1.93 -9.63 10.07
N ALA A 46 1.58 -8.45 10.59
CA ALA A 46 1.60 -8.12 12.02
C ALA A 46 0.52 -7.06 12.31
N PRO A 47 -0.04 -7.03 13.52
CA PRO A 47 -1.02 -6.01 13.89
C PRO A 47 -0.37 -4.62 13.95
N LEU A 48 -1.20 -3.59 13.79
CA LEU A 48 -0.83 -2.18 13.97
C LEU A 48 -1.50 -1.62 15.22
N GLU A 49 -1.32 -0.32 15.46
CA GLU A 49 -2.01 0.40 16.54
C GLU A 49 -3.54 0.25 16.42
N GLU A 50 -4.22 0.12 17.56
CA GLU A 50 -5.64 -0.24 17.62
C GLU A 50 -6.55 0.73 16.87
N ASP A 51 -6.26 2.03 16.95
CA ASP A 51 -6.99 3.09 16.24
C ASP A 51 -6.90 2.92 14.71
N ILE A 52 -5.70 2.63 14.20
CA ILE A 52 -5.43 2.38 12.79
C ILE A 52 -6.13 1.08 12.34
N MET A 53 -6.05 0.01 13.14
CA MET A 53 -6.70 -1.26 12.86
C MET A 53 -8.23 -1.09 12.79
N LYS A 54 -8.82 -0.34 13.72
CA LYS A 54 -10.26 -0.06 13.75
C LYS A 54 -10.72 0.75 12.53
N LEU A 55 -9.99 1.80 12.16
CA LEU A 55 -10.32 2.65 11.01
C LEU A 55 -10.17 1.91 9.67
N SER A 56 -9.22 0.99 9.58
CA SER A 56 -8.98 0.17 8.38
C SER A 56 -9.86 -1.08 8.26
N LYS A 57 -10.77 -1.29 9.23
CA LYS A 57 -11.55 -2.53 9.42
C LYS A 57 -10.70 -3.78 9.39
N SER A 58 -9.57 -3.69 10.08
CA SER A 58 -8.64 -4.80 10.19
C SER A 58 -9.20 -5.90 11.08
N PHE A 59 -8.95 -7.16 10.70
CA PHE A 59 -9.21 -8.31 11.55
C PHE A 59 -8.22 -9.44 11.23
N GLU A 60 -8.03 -10.34 12.20
CA GLU A 60 -7.09 -11.45 12.10
C GLU A 60 -7.67 -12.60 11.24
N THR A 61 -6.79 -13.23 10.48
CA THR A 61 -7.04 -14.40 9.62
C THR A 61 -5.91 -15.41 9.81
N SER A 62 -6.02 -16.59 9.22
CA SER A 62 -4.98 -17.62 9.29
C SER A 62 -3.65 -17.24 8.62
N ILE A 63 -3.61 -16.17 7.81
CA ILE A 63 -2.41 -15.74 7.08
C ILE A 63 -1.91 -14.34 7.51
N GLY A 64 -2.42 -13.80 8.61
CA GLY A 64 -2.12 -12.45 9.09
C GLY A 64 -3.39 -11.62 9.27
N PHE A 65 -3.34 -10.33 9.01
CA PHE A 65 -4.51 -9.45 9.17
C PHE A 65 -4.99 -8.94 7.81
N SER A 66 -6.29 -9.06 7.59
CA SER A 66 -6.97 -8.44 6.47
C SER A 66 -7.17 -6.97 6.74
N VAL A 67 -6.98 -6.13 5.73
CA VAL A 67 -7.28 -4.69 5.79
C VAL A 67 -7.81 -4.21 4.46
N ARG A 68 -8.64 -3.17 4.47
CA ARG A 68 -8.89 -2.39 3.25
C ARG A 68 -7.70 -1.46 3.03
N ARG A 69 -6.90 -1.68 1.98
CA ARG A 69 -5.67 -0.91 1.71
C ARG A 69 -5.95 0.60 1.64
N GLU A 70 -7.04 0.96 0.99
CA GLU A 70 -7.55 2.32 0.86
C GLU A 70 -7.90 2.96 2.20
N TRP A 71 -8.51 2.19 3.12
CA TRP A 71 -8.87 2.71 4.45
C TRP A 71 -7.67 2.75 5.38
N LEU A 72 -6.71 1.84 5.22
CA LEU A 72 -5.44 1.89 5.92
C LEU A 72 -4.63 3.14 5.54
N GLU A 73 -4.51 3.46 4.24
CA GLU A 73 -3.87 4.70 3.80
C GLU A 73 -4.59 5.94 4.35
N ARG A 74 -5.92 5.95 4.35
CA ARG A 74 -6.70 7.05 4.94
C ARG A 74 -6.50 7.17 6.45
N ALA A 75 -6.49 6.06 7.19
CA ALA A 75 -6.25 6.07 8.63
C ALA A 75 -4.88 6.68 8.97
N TYR A 76 -3.84 6.28 8.25
CA TYR A 76 -2.50 6.86 8.36
C TYR A 76 -2.47 8.35 8.01
N ALA A 77 -3.18 8.75 6.94
CA ALA A 77 -3.28 10.16 6.55
C ALA A 77 -4.01 11.01 7.60
N THR A 78 -5.10 10.50 8.18
CA THR A 78 -5.81 11.16 9.28
C THR A 78 -4.91 11.36 10.49
N LYS A 79 -4.13 10.34 10.87
CA LYS A 79 -3.15 10.46 11.97
C LYS A 79 -2.07 11.50 11.65
N PHE A 80 -1.53 11.46 10.43
CA PHE A 80 -0.50 12.39 9.98
C PHE A 80 -0.96 13.85 10.00
N THR A 81 -2.16 14.13 9.50
CA THR A 81 -2.71 15.50 9.49
C THR A 81 -3.12 15.96 10.88
N SER A 82 -3.60 15.07 11.74
CA SER A 82 -3.86 15.37 13.16
C SER A 82 -2.59 15.78 13.92
N ASN A 83 -1.43 15.30 13.46
CA ASN A 83 -0.11 15.70 13.97
C ASN A 83 0.45 16.96 13.26
N ASN A 84 -0.42 17.85 12.77
CA ASN A 84 -0.08 19.07 12.02
C ASN A 84 0.71 18.84 10.72
N GLY A 85 0.65 17.63 10.16
CA GLY A 85 1.23 17.31 8.86
C GLY A 85 0.41 17.89 7.72
N GLN A 86 1.08 18.32 6.64
CA GLN A 86 0.40 18.83 5.45
C GLN A 86 0.44 17.80 4.33
N ILE A 87 -0.70 17.49 3.70
CA ILE A 87 -0.77 16.65 2.50
C ILE A 87 -1.21 17.53 1.33
N ILE A 88 -0.35 17.63 0.31
CA ILE A 88 -0.61 18.39 -0.91
C ILE A 88 -0.92 17.39 -2.03
N LEU A 89 -2.19 17.28 -2.40
CA LEU A 89 -2.69 16.39 -3.45
C LEU A 89 -2.58 17.03 -4.85
N LYS A 90 -2.81 16.24 -5.90
CA LYS A 90 -2.78 16.67 -7.32
C LYS A 90 -1.51 17.44 -7.70
N THR A 91 -0.42 17.18 -6.99
CA THR A 91 0.80 17.97 -7.13
C THR A 91 1.92 17.02 -7.47
N ARG A 92 2.44 17.17 -8.69
CA ARG A 92 3.65 16.49 -9.09
C ARG A 92 4.85 17.27 -8.56
N TYR A 93 5.74 16.56 -7.89
CA TYR A 93 6.98 17.16 -7.43
C TYR A 93 7.91 17.44 -8.62
N GLN A 94 8.21 18.72 -8.86
CA GLN A 94 9.08 19.20 -9.93
C GLN A 94 10.16 20.12 -9.33
N ASN A 95 11.21 19.57 -8.67
CA ASN A 95 12.57 20.17 -8.53
C ASN A 95 13.41 19.60 -7.37
N ASN A 96 14.70 19.93 -7.33
CA ASN A 96 15.71 19.43 -6.38
C ASN A 96 15.78 20.25 -5.05
N SER A 97 14.71 20.34 -4.26
CA SER A 97 14.89 20.82 -2.87
C SER A 97 15.77 19.85 -2.06
N PRO A 98 16.63 20.35 -1.16
CA PRO A 98 17.62 19.54 -0.45
C PRO A 98 17.03 18.62 0.63
N GLU A 99 15.83 18.88 1.15
CA GLU A 99 15.19 18.08 2.21
C GLU A 99 14.04 17.21 1.68
N VAL A 100 14.35 16.30 0.77
CA VAL A 100 13.34 15.45 0.11
C VAL A 100 13.61 13.97 0.37
N ILE A 101 12.55 13.24 0.71
CA ILE A 101 12.57 11.79 0.80
C ILE A 101 11.58 11.23 -0.22
N ASP A 102 12.10 10.50 -1.22
CA ASP A 102 11.27 9.91 -2.28
C ASP A 102 10.66 8.57 -1.85
N CYS A 103 9.38 8.61 -1.48
CA CYS A 103 8.60 7.44 -1.09
C CYS A 103 7.69 6.92 -2.22
N THR A 104 7.87 7.32 -3.48
CA THR A 104 7.05 6.83 -4.61
C THR A 104 7.33 5.36 -4.94
N GLY A 105 8.52 4.87 -4.61
CA GLY A 105 8.91 3.47 -4.83
C GLY A 105 9.26 3.16 -6.28
N TYR A 106 9.70 4.17 -7.04
CA TYR A 106 10.17 4.04 -8.42
C TYR A 106 9.17 3.43 -9.41
N LYS A 107 7.88 3.42 -9.06
CA LYS A 107 6.81 2.95 -9.95
C LYS A 107 6.73 3.89 -11.15
N SER A 108 6.50 3.36 -12.35
CA SER A 108 6.30 4.20 -13.54
C SER A 108 5.14 5.16 -13.34
N HIS A 109 5.37 6.41 -13.73
CA HIS A 109 4.33 7.43 -13.80
C HIS A 109 3.35 7.03 -14.90
N TYR A 110 2.12 6.68 -14.52
CA TYR A 110 1.02 6.53 -15.46
C TYR A 110 -0.29 7.02 -14.81
N PRO A 111 -1.09 7.83 -15.54
CA PRO A 111 -2.46 8.19 -15.14
C PRO A 111 -3.44 6.99 -15.17
N GLY A 112 -2.91 5.77 -15.34
CA GLY A 112 -3.60 4.48 -15.29
C GLY A 112 -2.70 3.41 -14.65
N TRP A 113 -2.85 2.16 -15.07
CA TRP A 113 -2.02 1.05 -14.60
C TRP A 113 -0.52 1.28 -14.91
N PRO A 114 0.42 0.91 -14.01
CA PRO A 114 1.85 1.07 -14.25
C PRO A 114 2.26 0.20 -15.46
N MET A 115 2.92 0.80 -16.46
CA MET A 115 3.28 0.13 -17.72
C MET A 115 4.72 -0.46 -17.76
N SER A 116 5.51 -0.32 -16.69
CA SER A 116 6.80 -1.01 -16.45
C SER A 116 7.67 -0.23 -15.47
N SER A 117 8.40 -0.91 -14.59
CA SER A 117 9.53 -0.34 -13.85
C SER A 117 10.71 -0.10 -14.78
N LYS A 118 11.56 0.85 -14.38
CA LYS A 118 12.97 0.82 -14.82
C LYS A 118 13.55 -0.52 -14.38
N GLN A 119 13.84 -1.39 -15.34
CA GLN A 119 14.53 -2.70 -15.25
C GLN A 119 15.04 -3.05 -13.83
N ASN A 120 14.19 -3.72 -13.03
CA ASN A 120 14.63 -4.46 -11.86
C ASN A 120 13.98 -5.85 -11.91
N ASP A 121 14.81 -6.88 -12.11
CA ASP A 121 14.38 -8.27 -12.26
C ASP A 121 13.68 -8.83 -11.00
N GLU A 122 13.67 -8.11 -9.88
CA GLU A 122 12.97 -8.48 -8.66
C GLU A 122 11.47 -8.15 -8.68
N TYR A 123 11.01 -7.33 -9.63
CA TYR A 123 9.61 -6.85 -9.72
C TYR A 123 8.85 -7.54 -10.86
N CYS A 124 7.54 -7.65 -10.70
CA CYS A 124 6.63 -8.14 -11.72
C CYS A 124 5.24 -7.52 -11.55
N THR A 125 4.41 -7.70 -12.57
CA THR A 125 2.98 -7.38 -12.49
C THR A 125 2.29 -8.37 -11.57
N TRP A 126 1.57 -7.84 -10.59
CA TRP A 126 0.56 -8.57 -9.84
C TRP A 126 -0.83 -8.13 -10.28
N TYR A 127 -1.70 -9.11 -10.47
CA TYR A 127 -3.11 -8.97 -10.76
C TYR A 127 -3.88 -9.19 -9.48
N GLY A 128 -4.78 -8.27 -9.15
CA GLY A 128 -5.64 -8.32 -7.98
C GLY A 128 -7.11 -8.34 -8.39
N GLY A 129 -7.97 -8.80 -7.50
CA GLY A 129 -9.41 -8.80 -7.74
C GLY A 129 -10.22 -8.95 -6.46
N LEU A 130 -11.41 -8.34 -6.45
CA LEU A 130 -12.42 -8.54 -5.43
C LEU A 130 -13.51 -9.47 -5.95
N SER A 131 -13.87 -10.48 -5.17
CA SER A 131 -14.92 -11.45 -5.50
C SER A 131 -15.75 -11.77 -4.27
N LEU A 132 -16.88 -12.44 -4.47
CA LEU A 132 -17.63 -13.03 -3.37
C LEU A 132 -16.84 -14.20 -2.79
N ILE A 133 -16.91 -14.38 -1.46
CA ILE A 133 -16.20 -15.46 -0.76
C ILE A 133 -16.62 -16.85 -1.28
N ASP A 134 -17.87 -16.99 -1.73
CA ASP A 134 -18.45 -18.23 -2.25
C ASP A 134 -18.18 -18.47 -3.75
N ASP A 135 -17.44 -17.57 -4.42
CA ASP A 135 -17.21 -17.60 -5.86
C ASP A 135 -15.73 -17.33 -6.20
N LEU A 136 -14.82 -17.88 -5.41
CA LEU A 136 -13.39 -17.83 -5.72
C LEU A 136 -13.06 -18.70 -6.95
N PRO A 137 -12.08 -18.30 -7.77
CA PRO A 137 -11.47 -19.19 -8.76
C PRO A 137 -10.97 -20.47 -8.09
N HIS A 138 -11.14 -21.63 -8.74
CA HIS A 138 -10.86 -22.94 -8.14
C HIS A 138 -9.39 -23.17 -7.77
N ASP A 139 -8.46 -22.40 -8.36
CA ASP A 139 -7.03 -22.41 -8.05
C ASP A 139 -6.67 -21.50 -6.88
N LEU A 140 -7.64 -20.78 -6.32
CA LEU A 140 -7.50 -19.91 -5.17
C LEU A 140 -8.30 -20.45 -3.98
N LYS A 141 -7.79 -20.21 -2.78
CA LYS A 141 -8.45 -20.61 -1.53
C LYS A 141 -8.47 -19.44 -0.57
N LEU A 142 -9.62 -19.19 0.05
CA LEU A 142 -9.78 -18.13 1.05
C LEU A 142 -8.79 -18.30 2.20
N ASN A 143 -8.25 -17.18 2.69
CA ASN A 143 -7.30 -17.11 3.80
C ASN A 143 -6.10 -18.06 3.60
N SER A 144 -5.58 -18.07 2.37
CA SER A 144 -4.42 -18.87 2.00
C SER A 144 -3.40 -18.05 1.21
N ILE A 145 -2.14 -18.44 1.33
CA ILE A 145 -1.01 -17.80 0.69
C ILE A 145 -0.03 -18.87 0.18
N ASN A 146 0.48 -18.68 -1.02
CA ASN A 146 1.57 -19.49 -1.58
C ASN A 146 2.67 -18.56 -2.16
N ALA A 147 3.58 -19.10 -2.96
CA ALA A 147 4.70 -18.31 -3.49
C ALA A 147 4.28 -17.23 -4.51
N THR A 148 3.18 -17.45 -5.24
CA THR A 148 2.77 -16.65 -6.41
C THR A 148 1.40 -16.01 -6.27
N SER A 149 0.57 -16.44 -5.30
CA SER A 149 -0.75 -15.88 -5.04
C SER A 149 -1.16 -15.93 -3.57
N PHE A 150 -2.11 -15.08 -3.20
CA PHE A 150 -2.84 -15.17 -1.94
C PHE A 150 -4.29 -14.73 -2.14
N CYS A 151 -5.17 -15.21 -1.27
CA CYS A 151 -6.50 -14.66 -1.09
C CYS A 151 -6.79 -14.50 0.39
N ILE A 152 -7.39 -13.38 0.75
CA ILE A 152 -7.76 -13.05 2.12
C ILE A 152 -9.20 -12.55 2.16
N GLU A 153 -9.92 -12.97 3.19
CA GLU A 153 -11.26 -12.47 3.47
C GLU A 153 -11.20 -10.98 3.82
N ARG A 154 -12.22 -10.20 3.46
CA ARG A 154 -12.41 -8.80 3.82
C ARG A 154 -13.60 -8.64 4.74
N TYR A 155 -13.55 -7.58 5.55
CA TYR A 155 -14.59 -7.26 6.53
C TYR A 155 -15.97 -7.03 5.90
N ASP A 156 -16.01 -6.62 4.63
CA ASP A 156 -17.24 -6.39 3.86
C ASP A 156 -17.85 -7.69 3.27
N GLY A 157 -17.36 -8.86 3.65
CA GLY A 157 -17.87 -10.15 3.17
C GLY A 157 -17.37 -10.53 1.77
N LEU A 158 -16.34 -9.85 1.29
CA LEU A 158 -15.66 -10.13 0.02
C LEU A 158 -14.35 -10.88 0.25
N ALA A 159 -13.76 -11.40 -0.82
CA ALA A 159 -12.40 -11.88 -0.83
C ALA A 159 -11.53 -10.98 -1.70
N GLU A 160 -10.35 -10.60 -1.19
CA GLU A 160 -9.30 -9.94 -1.95
C GLU A 160 -8.25 -10.96 -2.36
N CYS A 161 -8.07 -11.13 -3.66
CA CYS A 161 -7.13 -12.07 -4.23
C CYS A 161 -6.07 -11.32 -5.03
N TRP A 162 -4.82 -11.79 -4.95
CA TRP A 162 -3.73 -11.30 -5.77
C TRP A 162 -2.85 -12.45 -6.25
N ALA A 163 -2.37 -12.37 -7.49
CA ALA A 163 -1.40 -13.29 -8.07
C ALA A 163 -0.41 -12.57 -8.98
N ASN A 164 0.81 -13.09 -9.10
CA ASN A 164 1.81 -12.59 -10.08
C ASN A 164 1.71 -13.25 -11.46
N HIS A 165 0.59 -13.92 -11.71
CA HIS A 165 0.18 -14.50 -12.97
C HIS A 165 -1.29 -14.16 -13.23
N PRO A 166 -1.78 -14.24 -14.49
CA PRO A 166 -3.19 -14.09 -14.77
C PRO A 166 -4.03 -15.02 -13.90
N MET A 167 -5.10 -14.48 -13.29
CA MET A 167 -6.06 -15.24 -12.49
C MET A 167 -7.23 -15.67 -13.37
N LYS A 168 -7.79 -16.84 -13.08
CA LYS A 168 -9.06 -17.26 -13.69
C LYS A 168 -10.20 -16.39 -13.18
N GLU A 169 -11.26 -16.28 -13.96
CA GLU A 169 -12.44 -15.51 -13.56
C GLU A 169 -13.34 -16.29 -12.59
N PRO A 170 -13.86 -15.64 -11.52
CA PRO A 170 -15.03 -16.08 -10.77
C PRO A 170 -16.23 -16.35 -11.68
N THR A 171 -17.15 -17.22 -11.28
CA THR A 171 -18.33 -17.57 -12.08
C THR A 171 -19.27 -16.37 -12.25
N LYS A 172 -19.40 -15.54 -11.22
CA LYS A 172 -20.20 -14.31 -11.17
C LYS A 172 -19.35 -13.07 -11.54
N GLY A 173 -18.10 -13.26 -11.93
CA GLY A 173 -17.16 -12.20 -12.31
C GLY A 173 -16.48 -11.49 -11.13
N TRP A 174 -15.45 -10.69 -11.45
CA TRP A 174 -14.78 -9.83 -10.49
C TRP A 174 -15.64 -8.59 -10.19
N ILE A 175 -15.83 -8.27 -8.91
CA ILE A 175 -16.49 -7.04 -8.45
C ILE A 175 -15.61 -5.83 -8.76
N GLU A 176 -14.30 -5.98 -8.57
CA GLU A 176 -13.28 -5.01 -8.92
C GLU A 176 -12.03 -5.74 -9.41
N VAL A 177 -11.36 -5.21 -10.43
CA VAL A 177 -10.07 -5.71 -10.90
C VAL A 177 -9.00 -4.69 -10.56
N MET A 178 -7.93 -5.17 -9.95
CA MET A 178 -6.78 -4.40 -9.52
C MET A 178 -5.52 -4.88 -10.22
N GLN A 179 -4.52 -4.03 -10.31
CA GLN A 179 -3.20 -4.39 -10.82
C GLN A 179 -2.15 -3.47 -10.21
N GLY A 180 -0.97 -4.02 -9.96
CA GLY A 180 0.13 -3.25 -9.44
C GLY A 180 1.47 -3.93 -9.70
N GLU A 181 2.48 -3.11 -9.92
CA GLU A 181 3.85 -3.61 -9.95
C GLU A 181 4.38 -3.73 -8.52
N HIS A 182 4.85 -4.92 -8.18
CA HIS A 182 5.42 -5.24 -6.87
C HIS A 182 6.53 -6.28 -6.99
N HIS A 183 7.24 -6.49 -5.89
CA HIS A 183 8.29 -7.50 -5.82
C HIS A 183 7.71 -8.92 -6.03
N LYS A 184 8.45 -9.78 -6.73
CA LYS A 184 8.15 -11.21 -6.92
C LYS A 184 7.96 -11.99 -5.61
N ASN A 185 8.61 -11.56 -4.52
CA ASN A 185 8.44 -12.18 -3.21
C ASN A 185 7.16 -11.66 -2.54
N ILE A 186 6.19 -12.55 -2.33
CA ILE A 186 4.90 -12.21 -1.77
C ILE A 186 4.98 -11.52 -0.39
N LYS A 187 5.94 -11.86 0.47
CA LYS A 187 6.07 -11.18 1.77
C LYS A 187 6.40 -9.69 1.61
N MET A 188 7.06 -9.34 0.51
CA MET A 188 7.48 -7.98 0.20
C MET A 188 6.34 -7.10 -0.34
N ILE A 189 5.19 -7.68 -0.71
CA ILE A 189 4.03 -6.93 -1.22
C ILE A 189 3.04 -6.55 -0.12
N SER A 190 3.25 -7.04 1.10
CA SER A 190 2.42 -6.72 2.27
C SER A 190 2.40 -5.22 2.60
N ALA A 191 1.28 -4.78 3.20
CA ALA A 191 1.16 -3.46 3.80
C ALA A 191 2.20 -3.25 4.92
N THR A 192 2.48 -4.29 5.71
CA THR A 192 3.50 -4.26 6.76
C THR A 192 4.86 -3.90 6.19
N ASN A 193 5.30 -4.57 5.12
CA ASN A 193 6.57 -4.25 4.47
C ASN A 193 6.61 -2.82 3.91
N SER A 194 5.48 -2.32 3.39
CA SER A 194 5.39 -0.93 2.91
C SER A 194 5.60 0.07 4.05
N ILE A 195 4.99 -0.18 5.21
CA ILE A 195 5.10 0.65 6.42
C ILE A 195 6.53 0.62 6.97
N GLU A 196 7.12 -0.57 7.12
CA GLU A 196 8.48 -0.71 7.65
C GLU A 196 9.53 -0.05 6.75
N LYS A 197 9.38 -0.13 5.42
CA LYS A 197 10.22 0.62 4.49
C LYS A 197 10.13 2.13 4.72
N GLY A 198 8.94 2.67 5.00
CA GLY A 198 8.74 4.09 5.24
C GLY A 198 9.39 4.56 6.53
N LYS A 199 9.18 3.81 7.62
CA LYS A 199 9.87 4.04 8.90
C LYS A 199 11.39 4.04 8.73
N ARG A 200 11.93 3.03 8.04
CA ARG A 200 13.37 2.92 7.78
C ARG A 200 13.92 4.12 7.01
N MET A 201 13.25 4.56 5.94
CA MET A 201 13.66 5.75 5.18
C MET A 201 13.71 7.01 6.04
N ALA A 202 12.76 7.18 6.96
CA ALA A 202 12.79 8.30 7.92
C ALA A 202 13.99 8.17 8.88
N THR A 203 14.22 7.00 9.47
CA THR A 203 15.35 6.77 10.38
C THR A 203 16.70 6.98 9.71
N GLU A 204 16.88 6.48 8.49
CA GLU A 204 18.09 6.69 7.69
C GLU A 204 18.32 8.18 7.41
N TYR A 205 17.27 8.94 7.10
CA TYR A 205 17.37 10.39 6.93
C TYR A 205 17.81 11.10 8.23
N ILE A 206 17.26 10.69 9.38
CA ILE A 206 17.58 11.27 10.69
C ILE A 206 19.04 10.97 11.07
N GLN A 207 19.52 9.76 10.83
CA GLN A 207 20.89 9.34 11.18
C GLN A 207 21.97 9.99 10.31
N ASN A 208 21.63 10.36 9.07
CA ASN A 208 22.55 10.99 8.13
C ASN A 208 22.56 12.53 8.19
N LYS A 209 21.86 13.12 9.17
CA LYS A 209 21.84 14.55 9.47
C LYS A 209 22.66 14.85 10.71
#